data_AF-A0A0P1M056-F1
#
_entry.id   AF-A0A0P1M056-F1
#
_cell.length_a   1.000
_cell.length_b   1.000
_cell.length_c   1.000
_cell.angle_alpha   90.00
_cell.angle_beta   90.00
_cell.angle_gamma   90.00
#
_symmetry.space_group_name_H-M   'P 1'
#
loop_
_entity.id
_entity.type
_entity.pdbx_description
1 polymer ?
#
loop_
_entity_poly.entity_id
_entity_poly.type
_entity_poly.pdbx_seq_one_letter_code
_entity_poly.pdbx_strand_id
1 'polypeptide(L)'
;MEERKLKYGEEAILNAQLETWENPYPDRDYKIEITFPEFTCLCPRSGYPDFATIKIVYIPDKYIVELRSLKLYLNKYRSEYISHEAATNKIYDDLEKILKPRFLEVVGDWNPRGNVKTIITVSSKDKQR
;
A
#
# COMPACT_ATOMS: atom_id res chain seq x y z
N MET A 1 19.47 -22.94 -21.18
CA MET A 1 18.30 -22.42 -20.44
C MET A 1 17.78 -21.27 -21.27
N GLU A 2 16.51 -21.33 -21.68
CA GLU A 2 15.89 -20.31 -22.53
C GLU A 2 15.68 -19.04 -21.70
N GLU A 3 16.06 -17.87 -22.24
CA GLU A 3 15.84 -16.59 -21.56
C GLU A 3 14.33 -16.36 -21.39
N ARG A 4 13.89 -16.35 -20.13
CA ARG A 4 12.49 -16.15 -19.81
C ARG A 4 12.12 -14.69 -20.08
N LYS A 5 11.35 -14.45 -21.15
CA LYS A 5 10.74 -13.14 -21.40
C LYS A 5 9.67 -12.84 -20.34
N LEU A 6 9.75 -11.66 -19.73
CA LEU A 6 8.75 -11.17 -18.77
C LEU A 6 7.39 -11.00 -19.45
N LYS A 7 6.31 -11.35 -18.74
CA LYS A 7 4.95 -10.99 -19.16
C LYS A 7 4.70 -9.51 -18.88
N TYR A 8 3.76 -8.91 -19.62
CA TYR A 8 3.46 -7.47 -19.49
C TYR A 8 3.20 -7.03 -18.04
N GLY A 9 2.48 -7.85 -17.26
CA GLY A 9 2.16 -7.52 -15.88
C GLY A 9 3.37 -7.55 -14.95
N GLU A 10 4.31 -8.46 -15.20
CA GLU A 10 5.55 -8.58 -14.43
C GLU A 10 6.45 -7.37 -14.67
N GLU A 11 6.57 -6.95 -15.93
CA GLU A 11 7.28 -5.74 -16.32
C GLU A 11 6.63 -4.47 -15.75
N ALA A 12 5.30 -4.38 -15.79
CA ALA A 12 4.57 -3.24 -15.23
C ALA A 12 4.72 -3.13 -13.72
N ILE A 13 4.70 -4.26 -13.00
CA ILE A 13 4.93 -4.28 -11.55
C ILE A 13 6.37 -3.88 -11.25
N LEU A 14 7.36 -4.44 -11.95
CA LEU A 14 8.78 -4.15 -11.71
C LEU A 14 9.09 -2.65 -11.83
N ASN A 15 8.53 -2.00 -12.84
CA ASN A 15 8.73 -0.58 -13.11
C ASN A 15 7.74 0.35 -12.38
N ALA A 16 6.84 -0.18 -11.56
CA ALA A 16 5.79 0.62 -10.94
C ALA A 16 6.36 1.71 -10.02
N GLN A 17 5.86 2.94 -10.18
CA GLN A 17 6.08 4.05 -9.25
C GLN A 17 4.73 4.64 -8.91
N LEU A 18 4.58 5.17 -7.70
CA LEU A 18 3.35 5.85 -7.33
C LEU A 18 3.25 7.18 -8.10
N GLU A 19 2.07 7.41 -8.67
CA GLU A 19 1.75 8.64 -9.40
C GLU A 19 0.60 9.38 -8.71
N THR A 20 0.56 10.69 -8.93
CA THR A 20 -0.43 11.59 -8.34
C THR A 20 -1.14 12.41 -9.40
N TRP A 21 -2.42 12.67 -9.20
CA TRP A 21 -3.19 13.65 -9.98
C TRP A 21 -3.56 14.85 -9.12
N GLU A 22 -3.87 15.97 -9.76
CA GLU A 22 -4.39 17.15 -9.06
C GLU A 22 -5.74 16.84 -8.42
N ASN A 23 -5.93 17.30 -7.19
CA ASN A 23 -7.23 17.27 -6.53
C ASN A 23 -8.20 18.22 -7.27
N PRO A 24 -9.32 17.73 -7.83
CA PRO A 24 -10.28 18.57 -8.56
C PRO A 24 -11.10 19.51 -7.64
N TYR A 25 -11.15 19.24 -6.33
CA TYR A 25 -11.90 20.02 -5.36
C TYR A 25 -11.06 20.32 -4.10
N PRO A 26 -9.99 21.14 -4.21
CA PRO A 26 -9.08 21.44 -3.09
C PRO A 26 -9.73 22.32 -2.00
N ASP A 27 -10.83 23.00 -2.33
CA ASP A 27 -11.52 23.95 -1.46
C ASP A 27 -12.43 23.30 -0.40
N ARG A 28 -12.60 21.97 -0.44
CA ARG A 28 -13.41 21.25 0.56
C ARG A 28 -12.76 19.94 0.96
N ASP A 29 -12.95 19.56 2.22
CA ASP A 29 -12.56 18.23 2.67
C ASP A 29 -13.54 17.18 2.13
N TYR A 30 -12.99 16.13 1.55
CA TYR A 30 -13.72 14.91 1.23
C TYR A 30 -12.85 13.70 1.52
N LYS A 31 -13.49 12.56 1.83
CA LYS A 31 -12.79 11.34 2.21
C LYS A 31 -12.75 10.39 1.03
N ILE A 32 -11.57 9.83 0.78
CA ILE A 32 -11.35 8.75 -0.19
C ILE A 32 -11.03 7.48 0.59
N GLU A 33 -11.77 6.40 0.30
CA GLU A 33 -11.55 5.08 0.88
C GLU A 33 -11.21 4.08 -0.23
N ILE A 34 -10.05 3.44 -0.10
CA ILE A 34 -9.55 2.47 -1.07
C ILE A 34 -9.33 1.15 -0.34
N THR A 35 -9.85 0.06 -0.91
CA THR A 35 -9.63 -1.29 -0.42
C THR A 35 -8.90 -2.11 -1.48
N PHE A 36 -7.79 -2.73 -1.08
CA PHE A 36 -7.01 -3.63 -1.90
C PHE A 36 -6.96 -5.01 -1.22
N PRO A 37 -7.83 -5.96 -1.61
CA PRO A 37 -7.99 -7.24 -0.91
C PRO A 37 -6.94 -8.30 -1.26
N GLU A 38 -6.10 -8.04 -2.28
CA GLU A 38 -5.16 -9.03 -2.85
C GLU A 38 -3.70 -8.74 -2.49
N PHE A 39 -3.45 -8.08 -1.35
CA PHE A 39 -2.08 -7.80 -0.93
C PHE A 39 -1.37 -9.09 -0.49
N THR A 40 -0.11 -9.23 -0.90
CA THR A 40 0.74 -10.33 -0.47
C THR A 40 2.20 -9.93 -0.44
N CYS A 41 2.96 -10.52 0.49
CA CYS A 41 4.40 -10.39 0.60
C CYS A 41 5.04 -11.67 1.14
N LEU A 42 6.37 -11.71 1.24
CA LEU A 42 7.10 -12.85 1.79
C LEU A 42 7.55 -12.56 3.21
N CYS A 43 7.35 -13.54 4.10
CA CYS A 43 7.86 -13.45 5.46
C CYS A 43 9.40 -13.43 5.47
N PRO A 44 10.07 -12.45 6.12
CA PRO A 44 11.53 -12.35 6.14
C PRO A 44 12.25 -13.56 6.71
N ARG A 45 11.61 -14.30 7.62
CA ARG A 45 12.22 -15.45 8.29
C ARG A 45 11.99 -16.76 7.57
N SER A 46 10.74 -17.03 7.16
CA SER A 46 10.36 -18.34 6.61
C SER A 46 10.24 -18.36 5.10
N GLY A 47 10.15 -17.20 4.44
CA GLY A 47 9.85 -17.10 3.01
C GLY A 47 8.44 -17.54 2.61
N TYR A 48 7.56 -17.83 3.59
CA TYR A 48 6.17 -18.13 3.28
C TYR A 48 5.41 -16.88 2.84
N PRO A 49 4.46 -17.02 1.91
CA PRO A 49 3.61 -15.91 1.52
C PRO A 49 2.67 -15.56 2.67
N ASP A 50 2.62 -14.28 3.01
CA ASP A 50 1.61 -13.68 3.86
C ASP A 50 0.61 -12.91 2.98
N PHE A 51 -0.64 -12.80 3.42
CA PHE A 51 -1.73 -12.16 2.68
C PHE A 51 -2.46 -11.17 3.56
N ALA A 52 -2.96 -10.08 2.98
CA ALA A 52 -3.72 -9.07 3.70
C ALA A 52 -4.74 -8.37 2.81
N THR A 53 -5.72 -7.74 3.45
CA THR A 53 -6.47 -6.63 2.85
C THR A 53 -5.86 -5.32 3.32
N ILE A 54 -5.38 -4.49 2.38
CA ILE A 54 -4.92 -3.14 2.69
C ILE A 54 -6.09 -2.17 2.50
N LYS A 55 -6.39 -1.39 3.54
CA LYS A 55 -7.39 -0.32 3.51
C LYS A 55 -6.67 1.00 3.68
N ILE A 56 -6.92 1.94 2.77
CA ILE A 56 -6.33 3.29 2.78
C ILE A 56 -7.49 4.27 2.88
N VAL A 57 -7.44 5.14 3.88
CA VAL A 57 -8.39 6.23 4.06
C VAL A 57 -7.63 7.53 4.09
N TYR A 58 -7.98 8.49 3.25
CA TYR A 58 -7.31 9.79 3.27
C TYR A 58 -8.24 10.94 2.90
N ILE A 59 -7.87 12.13 3.38
CA ILE A 59 -8.46 13.41 2.96
C ILE A 59 -7.36 14.13 2.16
N PRO A 60 -7.52 14.29 0.83
CA PRO A 60 -6.49 14.87 0.00
C PRO A 60 -6.29 16.37 0.31
N ASP A 61 -5.08 16.86 0.06
CA ASP A 61 -4.82 18.29 -0.05
C ASP A 61 -4.76 18.68 -1.54
N LYS A 62 -3.56 18.84 -2.11
CA LYS A 62 -3.37 19.19 -3.54
C LYS A 62 -3.45 18.00 -4.49
N TYR A 63 -3.21 16.79 -3.98
CA TYR A 63 -3.04 15.61 -4.81
C TYR A 63 -3.91 14.44 -4.37
N ILE A 64 -4.33 13.64 -5.34
CA ILE A 64 -4.94 12.32 -5.17
C ILE A 64 -4.04 11.26 -5.80
N VAL A 65 -4.08 10.03 -5.29
CA VAL A 65 -3.29 8.92 -5.85
C VAL A 65 -3.94 8.38 -7.14
N GLU A 66 -3.12 8.09 -8.14
CA GLU A 66 -3.58 7.39 -9.35
C GLU A 66 -3.75 5.89 -9.06
N LEU A 67 -4.94 5.34 -9.31
CA LEU A 67 -5.31 4.00 -8.83
C LEU A 67 -4.55 2.86 -9.53
N ARG A 68 -4.18 2.99 -10.80
CA ARG A 68 -3.39 1.97 -11.50
C ARG A 68 -1.98 1.89 -10.91
N SER A 69 -1.35 3.04 -10.64
CA SER A 69 -0.02 3.18 -10.06
C SER A 69 0.01 2.60 -8.66
N LEU A 70 -1.01 2.90 -7.83
CA LEU A 70 -1.18 2.33 -6.50
C LEU A 70 -1.29 0.81 -6.53
N LYS A 71 -2.13 0.27 -7.42
CA LYS A 71 -2.28 -1.18 -7.60
C LYS A 71 -0.94 -1.83 -7.97
N LEU A 72 -0.22 -1.27 -8.93
CA LEU A 72 1.06 -1.83 -9.38
C LEU A 72 2.15 -1.72 -8.30
N TYR A 73 2.17 -0.60 -7.55
CA TYR A 73 3.02 -0.42 -6.38
C TYR A 73 2.74 -1.48 -5.30
N LEU A 74 1.48 -1.70 -4.91
CA LEU A 74 1.12 -2.73 -3.93
C LEU A 74 1.49 -4.14 -4.40
N ASN A 75 1.38 -4.41 -5.71
CA ASN A 75 1.79 -5.69 -6.29
C ASN A 75 3.32 -5.93 -6.24
N LYS A 76 4.16 -4.90 -6.07
CA LYS A 76 5.62 -5.09 -5.91
C LYS A 76 5.97 -5.93 -4.68
N TYR A 77 5.17 -5.80 -3.63
CA TYR A 77 5.39 -6.49 -2.37
C TYR A 77 5.32 -8.02 -2.50
N ARG A 78 4.70 -8.55 -3.56
CA ARG A 78 4.56 -10.00 -3.82
C ARG A 78 5.88 -10.76 -3.71
N SER A 79 6.99 -10.13 -4.08
CA SER A 79 8.34 -10.75 -4.04
C SER A 79 9.25 -10.10 -3.00
N GLU A 80 8.70 -9.25 -2.13
CA GLU A 80 9.45 -8.53 -1.11
C GLU A 80 9.41 -9.28 0.23
N TYR A 81 10.57 -9.40 0.87
CA TYR A 81 10.71 -10.00 2.20
C TYR A 81 10.52 -8.91 3.26
N ILE A 82 9.32 -8.82 3.84
CA ILE A 82 8.96 -7.74 4.76
C ILE A 82 7.98 -8.21 5.84
N SER A 83 8.10 -7.68 7.06
CA SER A 83 7.15 -8.00 8.14
C SER A 83 5.82 -7.28 7.94
N HIS A 84 4.78 -7.73 8.65
CA HIS A 84 3.45 -7.14 8.56
C HIS A 84 3.46 -5.66 8.95
N GLU A 85 4.17 -5.34 10.03
CA GLU A 85 4.31 -3.98 10.58
C GLU A 85 5.06 -3.07 9.62
N ALA A 86 6.19 -3.55 9.09
CA ALA A 86 7.01 -2.78 8.17
C ALA A 86 6.28 -2.50 6.85
N ALA A 87 5.54 -3.49 6.31
CA ALA A 87 4.76 -3.31 5.10
C ALA A 87 3.66 -2.23 5.28
N THR A 88 2.88 -2.31 6.36
CA THR A 88 1.82 -1.32 6.62
C THR A 88 2.37 0.09 6.81
N ASN A 89 3.45 0.25 7.59
CA ASN A 89 4.08 1.56 7.81
C ASN A 89 4.73 2.11 6.53
N LYS A 90 5.41 1.25 5.75
CA LYS A 90 6.05 1.68 4.51
C LYS A 90 5.03 2.20 3.48
N ILE A 91 3.88 1.53 3.36
CA ILE A 91 2.78 2.00 2.50
C ILE A 91 2.29 3.37 2.98
N TYR A 92 2.12 3.56 4.29
CA TYR A 92 1.77 4.87 4.87
C TYR A 92 2.80 5.94 4.51
N ASP A 93 4.10 5.69 4.76
CA ASP A 93 5.18 6.65 4.55
C ASP A 93 5.31 7.06 3.08
N ASP A 94 5.25 6.09 2.16
CA ASP A 94 5.36 6.33 0.74
C ASP A 94 4.16 7.17 0.22
N LEU A 95 2.94 6.90 0.73
CA LEU A 95 1.74 7.68 0.39
C LEU A 95 1.75 9.08 1.01
N GLU A 96 2.12 9.21 2.29
CA GLU A 96 2.23 10.50 2.98
C GLU A 96 3.22 11.42 2.25
N LYS A 97 4.35 10.87 1.82
CA LYS A 97 5.41 11.61 1.12
C LYS A 97 4.94 12.22 -0.20
N ILE A 98 4.19 11.48 -1.01
CA ILE A 98 3.77 11.93 -2.35
C ILE A 98 2.47 12.73 -2.31
N LEU A 99 1.52 12.37 -1.44
CA LEU A 99 0.19 12.98 -1.42
C LEU A 99 0.15 14.22 -0.51
N LYS A 100 0.97 14.23 0.56
CA LYS A 100 0.90 15.22 1.64
C LYS A 100 -0.55 15.53 2.05
N PRO A 101 -1.35 14.50 2.35
CA PRO A 101 -2.78 14.66 2.57
C PRO A 101 -3.03 15.36 3.92
N ARG A 102 -4.23 15.93 4.08
CA ARG A 102 -4.65 16.52 5.36
C ARG A 102 -4.84 15.45 6.45
N PHE A 103 -5.19 14.24 6.03
CA PHE A 103 -5.29 13.05 6.86
C PHE A 103 -4.95 11.82 6.04
N LEU A 104 -4.20 10.88 6.63
CA LEU A 104 -3.96 9.56 6.07
C LEU A 104 -4.11 8.50 7.17
N GLU A 105 -4.70 7.38 6.81
CA GLU A 105 -4.71 6.16 7.59
C GLU A 105 -4.53 4.96 6.66
N VAL A 106 -3.66 4.05 7.07
CA VAL A 106 -3.44 2.77 6.39
C VAL A 106 -3.65 1.65 7.40
N VAL A 107 -4.52 0.71 7.04
CA VAL A 107 -4.81 -0.49 7.82
C VAL A 107 -4.37 -1.71 7.02
N GLY A 108 -3.46 -2.50 7.58
CA GLY A 108 -3.13 -3.85 7.14
C GLY A 108 -3.95 -4.86 7.92
N ASP A 109 -4.96 -5.44 7.27
CA ASP A 109 -5.82 -6.49 7.81
C ASP A 109 -5.29 -7.86 7.37
N TRP A 110 -4.37 -8.43 8.14
CA TRP A 110 -3.56 -9.60 7.74
C TRP A 110 -4.30 -10.91 7.96
N ASN A 111 -4.16 -11.87 7.07
CA ASN A 111 -4.73 -13.20 7.24
C ASN A 111 -4.09 -13.94 8.43
N PRO A 112 -4.84 -14.83 9.12
CA PRO A 112 -4.30 -15.52 10.29
C PRO A 112 -3.07 -16.36 9.97
N ARG A 113 -2.08 -16.29 10.86
CA ARG A 113 -0.88 -17.14 10.83
C ARG A 113 -0.72 -17.86 12.16
N GLY A 114 -0.65 -19.19 12.13
CA GLY A 114 -0.66 -20.00 13.36
C GLY A 114 -1.92 -19.76 14.20
N ASN A 115 -3.07 -19.54 13.56
CA ASN A 115 -4.35 -19.16 14.17
C ASN A 115 -4.36 -17.80 14.89
N VAL A 116 -3.35 -16.94 14.67
CA VAL A 116 -3.30 -15.58 15.21
C VAL A 116 -3.62 -14.57 14.12
N LYS A 117 -4.60 -13.72 14.37
CA LYS A 117 -5.01 -12.61 13.49
C LYS A 117 -4.31 -11.32 13.91
N THR A 118 -3.76 -10.59 12.95
CA THR A 118 -3.11 -9.30 13.19
C THR A 118 -3.76 -8.22 12.34
N ILE A 119 -4.10 -7.10 12.97
CA ILE A 119 -4.51 -5.87 12.27
C ILE A 119 -3.55 -4.78 12.73
N ILE A 120 -2.90 -4.14 11.77
CA ILE A 120 -1.98 -3.02 12.01
C ILE A 120 -2.60 -1.77 11.41
N THR A 121 -2.67 -0.72 12.21
CA THR A 121 -3.19 0.59 11.78
C THR A 121 -2.13 1.65 12.04
N VAL A 122 -1.90 2.50 11.05
CA VAL A 122 -1.08 3.70 11.15
C VAL A 122 -1.94 4.87 10.70
N SER A 123 -2.09 5.89 11.54
CA SER A 123 -2.98 7.03 11.29
C SER A 123 -2.27 8.34 11.61
N SER A 124 -2.49 9.38 10.80
CA SER A 124 -1.95 10.72 11.09
C SER A 124 -2.47 11.28 12.42
N LYS A 125 -3.59 10.78 12.93
CA LYS A 125 -4.15 11.15 14.25
C LYS A 125 -3.30 10.65 15.42
N ASP A 126 -2.56 9.57 15.22
CA ASP A 126 -1.76 8.93 16.26
C ASP A 126 -0.33 9.49 16.34
N LYS A 127 -0.01 10.52 15.53
CA LYS A 127 1.23 11.32 15.63
C LYS A 127 1.22 12.16 16.91
N GLN A 128 1.32 11.51 18.06
CA GLN A 128 1.76 12.11 19.32
C GLN A 128 3.19 11.68 19.59
N ARG A 129 4.17 12.44 19.08
CA ARG A 129 5.54 12.54 19.61
C ARG A 129 6.34 13.60 18.88
#